data_AF-A0A949EBT0-F1
#
_entry.id   AF-A0A949EBT0-F1
#
_cell.length_a   1.000
_cell.length_b   1.000
_cell.length_c   1.000
_cell.angle_alpha   90.00
_cell.angle_beta   90.00
_cell.angle_gamma   90.00
#
_symmetry.space_group_name_H-M   'P 1'
#
loop_
_entity.id
_entity.type
_entity.pdbx_description
1 polymer ?
#
loop_
_entity_poly.entity_id
_entity_poly.type
_entity_poly.pdbx_seq_one_letter_code
_entity_poly.pdbx_strand_id
1 'polypeptide(L)'
;MKRSMYVAAFALFLGCSSLALAGNGYMGGQGTTTAGSESGSTDGGTTSDGPLGDKGSEQGELFGDLYVIDRYLGGETKLVPAVDSAGEPIMIMGDWIDENGNPVIDPSTGNPYQVEQQAWNTAVAIGGEPKLTEAFGRYTIVNEDTGEYEINPITGDIYFAAPYPSQCVQPVADTVRWGDISSKTGLPVNHLPLIIAYDSTWERTECEVESTTFLANGETWDGVTYYSDILYNDLVQEVDFGRLNLGRAPDAVLDQAFDEAISSINNSKSISLDASGRLLLTTDVYDEFLTNPDGTPVYIETVTKAIDSPLENLALYIKLMKDGHLITPADERSAIDRSTRGGIPLWKLLELEDGPSQSLRPTIDIAHMQEFGLGNLVDAANPTTYWTHRDEEGNLIVSSEACEGCEESYGITTRSGNDFCNDDDFAFSATFVASAADKTGSMTMDKVVYINSILGINLVIGYSEYDENGDPAEGAISYSKNPVYFNYGAHMGQYNRQSTFSNRGNITAEPGGGIQGAYDGTVTVLVEDAATPGTWVQQDMSIFANVFGDGSIGQNFTGTDITGFTAMSDDDLHTIGYIHTYQIPGLR
;
A
#
# COMPACT_ATOMS: atom_id res chain seq x y z
N MET A 1 -33.23 -36.13 -52.61
CA MET A 1 -33.31 -37.61 -52.70
C MET A 1 -33.27 -38.15 -51.28
N LYS A 2 -34.27 -38.96 -50.88
CA LYS A 2 -34.49 -39.47 -49.52
C LYS A 2 -33.43 -40.48 -49.07
N ARG A 3 -33.12 -40.51 -47.75
CA ARG A 3 -32.94 -41.66 -46.81
C ARG A 3 -32.21 -41.10 -45.55
N SER A 4 -32.75 -41.04 -44.33
CA SER A 4 -33.41 -42.04 -43.46
C SER A 4 -32.49 -43.26 -43.20
N MET A 5 -32.28 -43.84 -42.01
CA MET A 5 -32.62 -43.66 -40.59
C MET A 5 -32.13 -44.96 -39.92
N TYR A 6 -31.51 -44.93 -38.74
CA TYR A 6 -31.36 -46.03 -37.74
C TYR A 6 -30.80 -45.35 -36.48
N VAL A 7 -31.47 -45.11 -35.34
CA VAL A 7 -32.40 -45.83 -34.45
C VAL A 7 -31.75 -46.94 -33.60
N ALA A 8 -31.81 -46.68 -32.28
CA ALA A 8 -31.85 -47.58 -31.12
C ALA A 8 -30.53 -48.20 -30.64
N ALA A 9 -30.27 -48.39 -29.34
CA ALA A 9 -30.91 -48.01 -28.07
C ALA A 9 -30.03 -48.61 -26.96
N PHE A 10 -29.88 -47.96 -25.81
CA PHE A 10 -29.94 -48.65 -24.52
C PHE A 10 -30.22 -47.64 -23.41
N ALA A 11 -31.43 -47.72 -22.86
CA ALA A 11 -31.86 -47.09 -21.63
C ALA A 11 -31.65 -48.08 -20.48
N LEU A 12 -31.34 -47.61 -19.26
CA LEU A 12 -32.08 -47.98 -18.04
C LEU A 12 -31.57 -47.14 -16.84
N PHE A 13 -32.42 -46.27 -16.25
CA PHE A 13 -33.01 -46.35 -14.87
C PHE A 13 -32.00 -46.02 -13.73
N LEU A 14 -32.24 -45.23 -12.66
CA LEU A 14 -33.33 -44.60 -11.89
C LEU A 14 -32.68 -43.36 -11.18
N GLY A 15 -33.31 -42.27 -10.75
CA GLY A 15 -34.63 -42.06 -10.18
C GLY A 15 -34.67 -42.31 -8.66
N CYS A 16 -34.23 -41.38 -7.79
CA CYS A 16 -34.92 -41.03 -6.54
C CYS A 16 -34.23 -39.93 -5.70
N SER A 17 -35.07 -39.34 -4.85
CA SER A 17 -35.03 -38.08 -4.12
C SER A 17 -34.35 -38.10 -2.74
N SER A 18 -33.89 -36.90 -2.33
CA SER A 18 -34.05 -36.23 -1.03
C SER A 18 -33.26 -36.66 0.23
N LEU A 19 -32.88 -35.60 0.97
CA LEU A 19 -32.69 -35.45 2.43
C LEU A 19 -31.25 -35.47 3.01
N ALA A 20 -30.85 -34.26 3.43
CA ALA A 20 -30.15 -33.84 4.65
C ALA A 20 -29.38 -34.87 5.48
N LEU A 21 -28.11 -34.55 5.78
CA LEU A 21 -27.53 -34.80 7.09
C LEU A 21 -26.42 -33.78 7.39
N ALA A 22 -26.56 -33.08 8.52
CA ALA A 22 -25.51 -32.27 9.14
C ALA A 22 -24.36 -33.17 9.64
N GLY A 23 -23.14 -32.62 9.66
CA GLY A 23 -21.98 -33.25 10.28
C GLY A 23 -20.80 -32.28 10.34
N ASN A 24 -20.53 -31.76 11.54
CA ASN A 24 -19.31 -31.05 11.91
C ASN A 24 -18.05 -31.88 11.60
N GLY A 25 -16.95 -31.22 11.26
CA GLY A 25 -15.63 -31.84 11.34
C GLY A 25 -14.54 -31.10 10.58
N TYR A 26 -13.68 -30.38 11.33
CA TYR A 26 -12.22 -30.53 11.31
C TYR A 26 -11.59 -31.07 10.02
N MET A 27 -10.80 -30.24 9.31
CA MET A 27 -9.82 -30.70 8.34
C MET A 27 -8.57 -29.81 8.40
N GLY A 28 -7.57 -30.28 9.15
CA GLY A 28 -6.17 -29.98 8.85
C GLY A 28 -5.61 -30.97 7.84
N GLY A 29 -4.56 -30.56 7.11
CA GLY A 29 -3.53 -31.48 6.63
C GLY A 29 -3.39 -31.67 5.11
N GLN A 30 -2.26 -31.14 4.61
CA GLN A 30 -1.39 -31.64 3.53
C GLN A 30 -1.80 -31.50 2.07
N GLY A 31 -1.13 -30.55 1.40
CA GLY A 31 -0.84 -30.56 -0.03
C GLY A 31 0.67 -30.44 -0.25
N THR A 32 1.31 -31.56 -0.59
CA THR A 32 2.71 -31.67 -0.96
C THR A 32 2.96 -31.15 -2.38
N THR A 33 4.00 -30.35 -2.60
CA THR A 33 4.75 -30.40 -3.87
C THR A 33 6.24 -30.39 -3.57
N THR A 34 6.92 -31.44 -4.05
CA THR A 34 8.35 -31.68 -3.87
C THR A 34 9.03 -31.49 -5.23
N ALA A 35 10.07 -30.67 -5.27
CA ALA A 35 11.31 -30.79 -6.05
C ALA A 35 11.97 -29.39 -6.06
N GLY A 36 13.16 -29.13 -5.51
CA GLY A 36 14.25 -29.99 -5.12
C GLY A 36 15.53 -29.45 -5.78
N SER A 37 16.42 -28.85 -4.98
CA SER A 37 17.86 -28.82 -5.23
C SER A 37 18.57 -28.46 -3.94
N GLU A 38 19.10 -29.49 -3.27
CA GLU A 38 20.02 -29.42 -2.14
C GLU A 38 21.34 -28.75 -2.54
N SER A 39 21.92 -27.99 -1.62
CA SER A 39 23.37 -27.88 -1.46
C SER A 39 23.68 -27.67 0.02
N GLY A 40 24.18 -28.73 0.66
CA GLY A 40 24.65 -28.67 2.03
C GLY A 40 26.04 -28.04 2.14
N SER A 41 26.22 -27.21 3.17
CA SER A 41 27.53 -26.97 3.78
C SER A 41 27.45 -27.39 5.24
N THR A 42 28.35 -28.29 5.62
CA THR A 42 28.54 -28.75 6.99
C THR A 42 29.60 -27.85 7.60
N ASP A 43 29.23 -26.97 8.53
CA ASP A 43 30.21 -26.44 9.48
C ASP A 43 29.58 -26.27 10.86
N GLY A 44 30.25 -26.84 11.86
CA GLY A 44 29.81 -26.83 13.25
C GLY A 44 30.30 -25.58 13.96
N GLY A 45 29.36 -24.69 14.31
CA GLY A 45 29.59 -23.54 15.18
C GLY A 45 28.33 -23.27 15.99
N THR A 46 28.44 -23.32 17.30
CA THR A 46 27.37 -22.96 18.24
C THR A 46 27.17 -21.44 18.21
N THR A 47 26.20 -20.98 17.43
CA THR A 47 25.56 -19.67 17.58
C THR A 47 24.07 -19.88 17.44
N SER A 48 23.33 -19.74 18.54
CA SER A 48 21.87 -19.72 18.54
C SER A 48 21.40 -18.64 17.58
N ASP A 49 20.66 -19.05 16.56
CA ASP A 49 20.03 -18.17 15.60
C ASP A 49 19.18 -17.12 16.35
N GLY A 50 19.61 -15.87 16.24
CA GLY A 50 18.87 -14.72 16.75
C GLY A 50 17.59 -14.44 15.95
N PRO A 51 16.84 -13.37 16.27
CA PRO A 51 15.42 -13.14 15.94
C PRO A 51 15.18 -12.76 14.47
N LEU A 52 15.69 -13.56 13.55
CA LEU A 52 15.55 -13.38 12.11
C LEU A 52 15.55 -14.71 11.36
N GLY A 53 15.82 -15.83 12.04
CA GLY A 53 16.02 -17.14 11.40
C GLY A 53 14.99 -18.21 11.74
N ASP A 54 14.40 -18.23 12.93
CA ASP A 54 13.65 -19.41 13.37
C ASP A 54 12.13 -19.25 13.31
N LYS A 55 11.58 -19.67 12.16
CA LYS A 55 10.30 -20.37 11.96
C LYS A 55 9.11 -19.98 12.86
N GLY A 56 8.77 -18.69 12.88
CA GLY A 56 7.53 -18.16 13.47
C GLY A 56 6.73 -17.22 12.56
N SER A 57 7.09 -17.14 11.27
CA SER A 57 6.29 -16.54 10.21
C SER A 57 7.01 -16.89 8.91
N GLU A 58 6.64 -18.01 8.29
CA GLU A 58 6.99 -18.17 6.88
C GLU A 58 6.40 -16.95 6.14
N GLN A 59 7.27 -16.27 5.40
CA GLN A 59 6.97 -15.07 4.64
C GLN A 59 5.65 -15.23 3.87
N GLY A 60 4.62 -14.61 4.43
CA GLY A 60 3.22 -14.79 4.05
C GLY A 60 2.28 -14.13 5.05
N GLU A 61 2.64 -14.10 6.34
CA GLU A 61 1.76 -13.53 7.39
C GLU A 61 1.96 -12.05 7.72
N LEU A 62 3.06 -11.41 7.29
CA LEU A 62 3.15 -9.92 7.33
C LEU A 62 2.06 -9.26 6.46
N PHE A 63 1.45 -10.07 5.58
CA PHE A 63 0.31 -9.75 4.73
C PHE A 63 -0.87 -10.71 4.94
N GLY A 64 -0.79 -11.62 5.92
CA GLY A 64 -1.72 -12.74 6.09
C GLY A 64 -3.08 -12.26 6.55
N ASP A 65 -3.05 -11.30 7.47
CA ASP A 65 -4.25 -10.60 7.89
C ASP A 65 -3.95 -9.09 8.03
N LEU A 66 -4.28 -8.32 6.99
CA LEU A 66 -4.03 -6.88 6.93
C LEU A 66 -5.05 -6.17 7.82
N TYR A 67 -4.72 -5.91 9.08
CA TYR A 67 -5.65 -5.26 10.02
C TYR A 67 -5.40 -3.77 10.16
N VAL A 68 -6.46 -3.06 10.56
CA VAL A 68 -6.42 -1.68 11.02
C VAL A 68 -5.74 -1.64 12.38
N ILE A 69 -4.69 -0.82 12.48
CA ILE A 69 -3.86 -0.69 13.69
C ILE A 69 -3.66 0.78 14.05
N ASP A 70 -3.30 1.06 15.30
CA ASP A 70 -2.94 2.41 15.69
C ASP A 70 -1.55 2.76 15.15
N ARG A 71 -1.42 3.96 14.58
CA ARG A 71 -0.19 4.43 13.93
C ARG A 71 0.15 5.84 14.38
N TYR A 72 1.44 6.15 14.31
CA TYR A 72 1.89 7.53 14.45
C TYR A 72 1.50 8.34 13.21
N LEU A 73 1.09 9.59 13.43
CA LEU A 73 0.66 10.51 12.38
C LEU A 73 1.83 11.31 11.78
N GLY A 74 2.98 11.31 12.44
CA GLY A 74 4.18 12.08 12.07
C GLY A 74 4.45 13.22 13.05
N GLY A 75 5.73 13.48 13.35
CA GLY A 75 6.17 14.55 14.25
C GLY A 75 5.96 14.27 15.76
N GLU A 76 5.23 13.21 16.10
CA GLU A 76 5.04 12.73 17.47
C GLU A 76 6.36 12.18 18.06
N THR A 77 6.47 12.17 19.39
CA THR A 77 7.59 11.51 20.07
C THR A 77 7.24 10.05 20.32
N LYS A 78 8.08 9.14 19.83
CA LYS A 78 7.99 7.69 20.11
C LYS A 78 9.08 7.25 21.08
N LEU A 79 8.77 6.28 21.93
CA LEU A 79 9.77 5.62 22.76
C LEU A 79 10.34 4.42 21.98
N VAL A 80 11.67 4.29 22.03
CA VAL A 80 12.39 3.17 21.43
C VAL A 80 13.29 2.53 22.48
N PRO A 81 13.34 1.19 22.58
CA PRO A 81 14.20 0.53 23.56
C PRO A 81 15.65 0.93 23.34
N ALA A 82 16.34 1.28 24.43
CA ALA A 82 17.69 1.79 24.38
C ALA A 82 18.66 0.63 24.13
N VAL A 83 19.54 0.85 23.14
CA VAL A 83 20.66 -0.03 22.83
C VAL A 83 21.96 0.77 22.85
N ASP A 84 23.06 0.10 23.14
CA ASP A 84 24.38 0.69 23.14
C ASP A 84 25.00 0.78 21.74
N SER A 85 26.26 1.19 21.63
CA SER A 85 26.96 1.30 20.34
C SER A 85 27.19 -0.03 19.62
N ALA A 86 27.05 -1.16 20.31
CA ALA A 86 27.13 -2.50 19.75
C ALA A 86 25.74 -3.09 19.42
N GLY A 87 24.66 -2.37 19.72
CA GLY A 87 23.29 -2.84 19.54
C GLY A 87 22.79 -3.71 20.71
N GLU A 88 23.52 -3.74 21.83
CA GLU A 88 23.12 -4.51 23.01
C GLU A 88 22.14 -3.70 23.89
N PRO A 89 21.10 -4.33 24.48
CA PRO A 89 20.14 -3.66 25.36
C PRO A 89 20.81 -2.96 26.55
N ILE A 90 20.47 -1.69 26.78
CA ILE A 90 20.91 -0.96 27.97
C ILE A 90 19.94 -1.25 29.12
N MET A 91 20.40 -1.95 30.15
CA MET A 91 19.57 -2.31 31.31
C MET A 91 19.70 -1.30 32.45
N ILE A 92 18.58 -0.96 33.10
CA ILE A 92 18.48 -0.09 34.28
C ILE A 92 17.58 -0.73 35.34
N MET A 93 17.70 -0.28 36.60
CA MET A 93 16.77 -0.69 37.66
C MET A 93 15.52 0.18 37.62
N GLY A 94 14.35 -0.45 37.52
CA GLY A 94 13.03 0.19 37.51
C GLY A 94 12.07 -0.41 38.54
N ASP A 95 11.01 0.33 38.84
CA ASP A 95 9.91 -0.15 39.69
C ASP A 95 9.17 -1.29 38.98
N TRP A 96 8.95 -2.41 39.66
CA TRP A 96 8.11 -3.48 39.15
C TRP A 96 6.65 -3.04 39.19
N ILE A 97 6.01 -2.94 38.02
CA ILE A 97 4.59 -2.64 37.84
C ILE A 97 3.80 -3.92 37.57
N ASP A 98 2.63 -4.05 38.20
CA ASP A 98 1.68 -5.14 37.99
C ASP A 98 0.79 -4.93 36.74
N GLU A 99 -0.04 -5.93 36.43
CA GLU A 99 -0.97 -5.91 35.28
C GLU A 99 -2.00 -4.78 35.31
N ASN A 100 -2.22 -4.18 36.49
CA ASN A 100 -3.16 -3.09 36.70
C ASN A 100 -2.45 -1.73 36.71
N GLY A 101 -1.16 -1.67 36.37
CA GLY A 101 -0.37 -0.44 36.35
C GLY A 101 0.07 0.03 37.73
N ASN A 102 -0.01 -0.82 38.78
CA ASN A 102 0.38 -0.45 40.13
C ASN A 102 1.76 -1.02 40.49
N PRO A 103 2.59 -0.27 41.23
CA PRO A 103 3.87 -0.81 41.70
C PRO A 103 3.66 -1.97 42.67
N VAL A 104 4.38 -3.07 42.45
CA VAL A 104 4.41 -4.21 43.37
C VAL A 104 5.24 -3.82 44.58
N ILE A 105 4.57 -3.66 45.72
CA ILE A 105 5.19 -3.16 46.95
C ILE A 105 5.81 -4.31 47.76
N ASP A 106 7.05 -4.11 48.19
CA ASP A 106 7.70 -4.95 49.19
C ASP A 106 7.01 -4.79 50.56
N PRO A 107 6.40 -5.84 51.12
CA PRO A 107 5.70 -5.77 52.40
C PRO A 107 6.62 -5.40 53.58
N SER A 108 7.92 -5.59 53.45
CA SER A 108 8.90 -5.36 54.51
C SER A 108 9.43 -3.93 54.54
N THR A 109 9.61 -3.29 53.38
CA THR A 109 10.15 -1.93 53.25
C THR A 109 9.08 -0.88 52.94
N GLY A 110 7.94 -1.29 52.36
CA GLY A 110 6.88 -0.40 51.90
C GLY A 110 7.21 0.34 50.59
N ASN A 111 8.31 -0.01 49.92
CA ASN A 111 8.71 0.57 48.63
C ASN A 111 8.46 -0.43 47.48
N PRO A 112 8.37 0.02 46.22
CA PRO A 112 8.29 -0.87 45.07
C PRO A 112 9.52 -1.79 44.94
N TYR A 113 9.32 -3.03 44.51
CA TYR A 113 10.42 -3.90 44.12
C TYR A 113 11.17 -3.29 42.93
N GLN A 114 12.50 -3.34 42.97
CA GLN A 114 13.36 -2.91 41.85
C GLN A 114 13.72 -4.13 41.01
N VAL A 115 13.49 -4.04 39.70
CA VAL A 115 13.80 -5.08 38.73
C VAL A 115 14.63 -4.50 37.57
N GLU A 116 15.48 -5.33 36.98
CA GLU A 116 16.23 -4.93 35.78
C GLU A 116 15.29 -4.87 34.58
N GLN A 117 15.27 -3.71 33.92
CA GLN A 117 14.45 -3.42 32.76
C GLN A 117 15.28 -2.67 31.71
N GLN A 118 15.00 -2.90 30.45
CA GLN A 118 15.64 -2.14 29.38
C GLN A 118 15.25 -0.66 29.47
N ALA A 119 16.23 0.23 29.33
CA ALA A 119 16.02 1.67 29.29
C ALA A 119 15.30 2.08 28.00
N TRP A 120 14.73 3.29 28.02
CA TRP A 120 14.07 3.89 26.86
C TRP A 120 14.85 5.09 26.33
N ASN A 121 14.90 5.20 25.01
CA ASN A 121 15.29 6.39 24.28
C ASN A 121 14.05 7.01 23.61
N THR A 122 14.16 8.26 23.17
CA THR A 122 13.11 8.94 22.39
C THR A 122 13.55 9.16 20.95
N ALA A 123 12.60 9.05 20.03
CA ALA A 123 12.78 9.40 18.63
C ALA A 123 11.55 10.18 18.13
N VAL A 124 11.70 10.88 17.00
CA VAL A 124 10.57 11.50 16.30
C VAL A 124 9.97 10.46 15.36
N ALA A 125 8.65 10.29 15.39
CA ALA A 125 7.94 9.40 14.49
C ALA A 125 7.80 10.01 13.09
N ILE A 126 8.00 9.19 12.06
CA ILE A 126 8.01 9.61 10.65
C ILE A 126 6.60 9.60 10.01
N GLY A 127 5.61 9.03 10.71
CA GLY A 127 4.23 8.91 10.24
C GLY A 127 3.98 7.60 9.48
N GLY A 128 2.87 6.92 9.77
CA GLY A 128 2.52 5.60 9.22
C GLY A 128 3.15 4.41 9.98
N GLU A 129 4.12 4.67 10.85
CA GLU A 129 4.70 3.69 11.76
C GLU A 129 3.65 3.13 12.74
N PRO A 130 3.64 1.81 13.01
CA PRO A 130 2.76 1.24 14.02
C PRO A 130 3.11 1.76 15.42
N LYS A 131 2.10 2.04 16.23
CA LYS A 131 2.30 2.27 17.66
C LYS A 131 2.48 0.93 18.36
N LEU A 132 3.63 0.81 19.01
CA LEU A 132 4.00 -0.38 19.75
C LEU A 132 3.69 -0.17 21.22
N THR A 133 3.31 -1.24 21.90
CA THR A 133 3.16 -1.23 23.35
C THR A 133 4.50 -0.89 24.02
N GLU A 134 4.44 -0.29 25.21
CA GLU A 134 5.63 0.14 25.96
C GLU A 134 5.69 -0.52 27.36
N ALA A 135 4.71 -1.36 27.69
CA ALA A 135 4.63 -2.04 28.98
C ALA A 135 5.56 -3.25 29.04
N PHE A 136 6.00 -3.62 30.25
CA PHE A 136 6.76 -4.84 30.49
C PHE A 136 5.81 -6.00 30.80
N GLY A 137 6.04 -7.15 30.17
CA GLY A 137 5.28 -8.36 30.45
C GLY A 137 5.66 -9.00 31.78
N ARG A 138 4.93 -10.06 32.14
CA ARG A 138 5.33 -11.01 33.20
C ARG A 138 5.45 -12.42 32.63
N TYR A 139 6.22 -13.25 33.30
CA TYR A 139 6.35 -14.66 32.96
C TYR A 139 6.42 -15.54 34.20
N THR A 140 6.23 -16.83 33.99
CA THR A 140 6.40 -17.86 35.03
C THR A 140 7.43 -18.85 34.55
N ILE A 141 8.30 -19.31 35.45
CA ILE A 141 9.29 -20.34 35.12
C ILE A 141 8.75 -21.69 35.60
N VAL A 142 8.74 -22.68 34.72
CA VAL A 142 8.40 -24.07 35.08
C VAL A 142 9.68 -24.87 35.10
N ASN A 143 9.92 -25.58 36.19
CA ASN A 143 11.04 -26.48 36.30
C ASN A 143 10.83 -27.71 35.40
N GLU A 144 11.73 -27.94 34.44
CA GLU A 144 11.58 -29.01 33.46
C GLU A 144 11.58 -30.43 34.07
N ASP A 145 12.28 -30.61 35.20
CA ASP A 145 12.42 -31.91 35.85
C ASP A 145 11.21 -32.26 36.73
N THR A 146 10.59 -31.26 37.36
CA THR A 146 9.48 -31.46 38.33
C THR A 146 8.11 -31.06 37.79
N GLY A 147 8.06 -30.20 36.77
CA GLY A 147 6.83 -29.58 36.26
C GLY A 147 6.20 -28.56 37.22
N GLU A 148 6.90 -28.19 38.30
CA GLU A 148 6.43 -27.19 39.26
C GLU A 148 6.91 -25.79 38.90
N TYR A 149 6.11 -24.77 39.23
CA TYR A 149 6.51 -23.37 39.04
C TYR A 149 7.61 -22.98 40.03
N GLU A 150 8.62 -22.26 39.53
CA GLU A 150 9.63 -21.67 40.39
C GLU A 150 9.08 -20.44 41.09
N ILE A 151 9.36 -20.35 42.39
CA ILE A 151 8.96 -19.19 43.20
C ILE A 151 9.99 -18.09 43.01
N ASN A 152 9.54 -16.92 42.57
CA ASN A 152 10.34 -15.72 42.49
C ASN A 152 10.91 -15.38 43.87
N PRO A 153 12.24 -15.34 44.03
CA PRO A 153 12.88 -15.09 45.32
C PRO A 153 12.69 -13.65 45.83
N ILE A 154 12.30 -12.71 44.96
CA ILE A 154 12.06 -11.31 45.28
C ILE A 154 10.67 -11.12 45.89
N THR A 155 9.63 -11.60 45.21
CA THR A 155 8.23 -11.42 45.66
C THR A 155 7.67 -12.56 46.49
N GLY A 156 8.22 -13.76 46.36
CA GLY A 156 7.67 -14.99 46.96
C GLY A 156 6.43 -15.53 46.22
N ASP A 157 6.18 -15.09 44.99
CA ASP A 157 5.10 -15.59 44.12
C ASP A 157 5.68 -16.27 42.86
N ILE A 158 4.86 -16.82 41.97
CA ILE A 158 5.30 -17.54 40.76
C ILE A 158 5.68 -16.63 39.57
N TYR A 159 5.39 -15.33 39.66
CA TYR A 159 5.58 -14.39 38.56
C TYR A 159 6.95 -13.70 38.61
N PHE A 160 7.54 -13.49 37.44
CA PHE A 160 8.77 -12.75 37.20
C PHE A 160 8.49 -11.58 36.26
N ALA A 161 9.19 -10.46 36.44
CA ALA A 161 9.11 -9.30 35.56
C ALA A 161 9.94 -9.53 34.30
N ALA A 162 9.38 -9.26 33.12
CA ALA A 162 10.14 -9.33 31.87
C ALA A 162 11.22 -8.23 31.85
N PRO A 163 12.47 -8.57 31.44
CA PRO A 163 13.54 -7.59 31.35
C PRO A 163 13.38 -6.66 30.14
N TYR A 164 12.73 -7.15 29.08
CA TYR A 164 12.52 -6.40 27.84
C TYR A 164 11.07 -5.91 27.76
N PRO A 165 10.85 -4.72 27.18
CA PRO A 165 9.51 -4.20 26.98
C PRO A 165 8.78 -5.04 25.94
N SER A 166 7.45 -5.05 26.04
CA SER A 166 6.62 -5.46 24.91
C SER A 166 6.85 -4.49 23.76
N GLN A 167 6.83 -4.99 22.54
CA GLN A 167 6.88 -4.18 21.32
C GLN A 167 5.80 -4.65 20.35
N CYS A 168 4.62 -4.93 20.91
CA CYS A 168 3.52 -5.49 20.16
C CYS A 168 2.75 -4.38 19.46
N VAL A 169 2.30 -4.65 18.24
CA VAL A 169 1.44 -3.74 17.50
C VAL A 169 0.11 -3.60 18.22
N GLN A 170 -0.39 -2.36 18.35
CA GLN A 170 -1.68 -2.07 18.96
C GLN A 170 -2.82 -2.17 17.92
N PRO A 171 -3.69 -3.20 17.96
CA PRO A 171 -4.83 -3.29 17.07
C PRO A 171 -5.98 -2.38 17.53
N VAL A 172 -6.78 -1.97 16.56
CA VAL A 172 -7.99 -1.14 16.75
C VAL A 172 -9.22 -1.99 16.46
N ALA A 173 -10.25 -1.84 17.28
CA ALA A 173 -11.51 -2.55 17.09
C ALA A 173 -12.25 -2.09 15.82
N ASP A 174 -12.97 -3.00 15.19
CA ASP A 174 -13.84 -2.69 14.06
C ASP A 174 -14.93 -1.71 14.48
N THR A 175 -14.75 -0.45 14.08
CA THR A 175 -15.66 0.65 14.40
C THR A 175 -17.02 0.51 13.71
N VAL A 176 -17.10 -0.19 12.58
CA VAL A 176 -18.36 -0.40 11.86
C VAL A 176 -19.22 -1.42 12.60
N ARG A 177 -18.59 -2.48 13.11
CA ARG A 177 -19.28 -3.55 13.82
C ARG A 177 -19.51 -3.25 15.30
N TRP A 178 -18.51 -2.68 15.96
CA TRP A 178 -18.51 -2.46 17.40
C TRP A 178 -18.78 -1.02 17.81
N GLY A 179 -18.77 -0.05 16.89
CA GLY A 179 -18.87 1.35 17.27
C GLY A 179 -17.69 1.79 18.16
N ASP A 180 -17.94 2.75 19.06
CA ASP A 180 -16.94 3.21 20.02
C ASP A 180 -16.92 2.31 21.27
N ILE A 181 -15.84 1.52 21.41
CA ILE A 181 -15.59 0.63 22.53
C ILE A 181 -14.75 1.27 23.64
N SER A 182 -14.26 2.50 23.45
CA SER A 182 -13.33 3.18 24.37
C SER A 182 -13.89 3.29 25.79
N SER A 183 -15.20 3.51 25.91
CA SER A 183 -15.89 3.57 27.21
C SER A 183 -15.98 2.23 27.94
N LYS A 184 -15.94 1.11 27.20
CA LYS A 184 -16.02 -0.25 27.72
C LYS A 184 -14.64 -0.75 28.16
N THR A 185 -13.62 -0.50 27.35
CA THR A 185 -12.25 -0.94 27.63
C THR A 185 -11.51 0.04 28.55
N GLY A 186 -11.94 1.30 28.60
CA GLY A 186 -11.20 2.37 29.26
C GLY A 186 -9.95 2.82 28.48
N LEU A 187 -9.77 2.31 27.27
CA LEU A 187 -8.64 2.61 26.40
C LEU A 187 -9.03 3.67 25.36
N PRO A 188 -8.10 4.53 24.93
CA PRO A 188 -8.38 5.54 23.91
C PRO A 188 -8.50 4.91 22.51
N VAL A 189 -9.11 5.65 21.57
CA VAL A 189 -9.11 5.37 20.11
C VAL A 189 -9.52 3.93 19.76
N ASN A 190 -10.51 3.35 20.46
CA ASN A 190 -10.97 1.98 20.20
C ASN A 190 -9.89 0.90 20.26
N HIS A 191 -8.85 1.12 21.07
CA HIS A 191 -7.82 0.11 21.26
C HIS A 191 -8.41 -1.14 21.89
N LEU A 192 -7.98 -2.30 21.36
CA LEU A 192 -8.28 -3.58 21.97
C LEU A 192 -7.32 -3.83 23.16
N PRO A 193 -7.83 -4.35 24.28
CA PRO A 193 -7.01 -4.70 25.44
C PRO A 193 -6.05 -5.83 25.06
N LEU A 194 -4.78 -5.68 25.44
CA LEU A 194 -3.73 -6.65 25.17
C LEU A 194 -3.26 -7.30 26.47
N ILE A 195 -3.20 -8.62 26.48
CA ILE A 195 -2.49 -9.43 27.47
C ILE A 195 -1.06 -9.59 26.97
N ILE A 196 -0.10 -9.18 27.80
CA ILE A 196 1.32 -9.24 27.49
C ILE A 196 1.95 -10.38 28.30
N ALA A 197 2.48 -11.37 27.61
CA ALA A 197 3.22 -12.48 28.19
C ALA A 197 4.66 -12.48 27.68
N TYR A 198 5.60 -12.92 28.51
CA TYR A 198 6.98 -13.12 28.08
C TYR A 198 7.33 -14.61 28.12
N ASP A 199 7.90 -15.13 27.05
CA ASP A 199 8.44 -16.48 27.00
C ASP A 199 9.94 -16.41 27.29
N SER A 200 10.32 -16.90 28.47
CA SER A 200 11.73 -16.90 28.91
C SER A 200 12.60 -17.92 28.17
N THR A 201 12.00 -18.89 27.47
CA THR A 201 12.74 -19.90 26.69
C THR A 201 13.30 -19.30 25.42
N TRP A 202 12.52 -18.42 24.79
CA TRP A 202 12.85 -17.77 23.52
C TRP A 202 13.22 -16.29 23.67
N GLU A 203 13.23 -15.80 24.92
CA GLU A 203 13.47 -14.40 25.28
C GLU A 203 12.59 -13.41 24.49
N ARG A 204 11.30 -13.73 24.33
CA ARG A 204 10.39 -12.96 23.49
C ARG A 204 9.11 -12.56 24.20
N THR A 205 8.55 -11.42 23.80
CA THR A 205 7.25 -10.97 24.26
C THR A 205 6.17 -11.37 23.26
N GLU A 206 5.10 -11.96 23.77
CA GLU A 206 3.90 -12.33 23.01
C GLU A 206 2.72 -11.51 23.51
N CYS A 207 1.85 -11.13 22.58
CA CYS A 207 0.65 -10.37 22.90
C CYS A 207 -0.59 -11.03 22.32
N GLU A 208 -1.63 -11.10 23.13
CA GLU A 208 -2.94 -11.62 22.75
C GLU A 208 -4.01 -10.58 23.12
N VAL A 209 -5.07 -10.49 22.32
CA VAL A 209 -6.21 -9.63 22.67
C VAL A 209 -7.06 -10.31 23.75
N GLU A 210 -7.37 -9.58 24.81
CA GLU A 210 -8.29 -10.04 25.85
C GLU A 210 -9.74 -10.06 25.33
N SER A 211 -10.18 -11.18 24.77
CA SER A 211 -11.55 -11.34 24.25
C SER A 211 -12.61 -11.44 25.37
N THR A 212 -12.20 -11.79 26.59
CA THR A 212 -13.11 -12.01 27.74
C THR A 212 -13.73 -10.74 28.30
N THR A 213 -13.12 -9.57 28.06
CA THR A 213 -13.70 -8.27 28.44
C THR A 213 -14.90 -7.91 27.57
N PHE A 214 -15.07 -8.59 26.43
CA PHE A 214 -16.17 -8.35 25.51
C PHE A 214 -17.43 -9.13 25.93
N LEU A 215 -18.41 -9.25 25.03
CA LEU A 215 -19.72 -9.83 25.35
C LEU A 215 -19.59 -11.31 25.69
N ALA A 216 -20.40 -11.78 26.64
CA ALA A 216 -20.49 -13.19 26.95
C ALA A 216 -21.31 -13.96 25.89
N ASN A 217 -21.10 -15.27 25.81
CA ASN A 217 -21.87 -16.14 24.95
C ASN A 217 -23.39 -15.99 25.19
N GLY A 218 -24.13 -15.66 24.14
CA GLY A 218 -25.58 -15.42 24.11
C GLY A 218 -25.98 -13.95 24.23
N GLU A 219 -25.02 -13.04 24.43
CA GLU A 219 -25.30 -11.60 24.46
C GLU A 219 -25.37 -11.00 23.06
N THR A 220 -26.03 -9.85 22.97
CA THR A 220 -26.31 -9.17 21.69
C THR A 220 -25.63 -7.81 21.67
N TRP A 221 -25.02 -7.48 20.53
CA TRP A 221 -24.46 -6.16 20.24
C TRP A 221 -24.89 -5.70 18.86
N ASP A 222 -25.44 -4.50 18.82
CA ASP A 222 -26.03 -3.89 17.62
C ASP A 222 -26.94 -4.85 16.82
N GLY A 223 -27.73 -5.67 17.55
CA GLY A 223 -28.64 -6.65 16.96
C GLY A 223 -28.01 -7.97 16.49
N VAL A 224 -26.69 -8.14 16.63
CA VAL A 224 -25.97 -9.41 16.38
C VAL A 224 -25.81 -10.18 17.69
N THR A 225 -26.32 -11.41 17.74
CA THR A 225 -26.15 -12.32 18.89
C THR A 225 -24.96 -13.24 18.68
N TYR A 226 -24.05 -13.27 19.64
CA TYR A 226 -22.84 -14.09 19.59
C TYR A 226 -23.07 -15.38 20.38
N TYR A 227 -23.00 -16.55 19.72
CA TYR A 227 -23.29 -17.86 20.33
C TYR A 227 -22.04 -18.68 20.71
N SER A 228 -20.86 -18.07 20.53
CA SER A 228 -19.55 -18.57 20.95
C SER A 228 -18.78 -17.42 21.59
N ASP A 229 -17.64 -17.73 22.20
CA ASP A 229 -16.65 -16.72 22.55
C ASP A 229 -16.28 -15.90 21.30
N ILE A 230 -15.96 -14.61 21.49
CA ILE A 230 -15.64 -13.70 20.40
C ILE A 230 -14.23 -13.99 19.90
N LEU A 231 -14.07 -14.28 18.61
CA LEU A 231 -12.78 -14.53 18.00
C LEU A 231 -12.05 -13.22 17.69
N TYR A 232 -10.73 -13.26 17.60
CA TYR A 232 -9.91 -12.10 17.24
C TYR A 232 -10.38 -11.45 15.93
N ASN A 233 -10.60 -12.23 14.88
CA ASN A 233 -11.06 -11.76 13.57
C ASN A 233 -12.46 -11.11 13.61
N ASP A 234 -13.25 -11.33 14.67
CA ASP A 234 -14.52 -10.62 14.87
C ASP A 234 -14.34 -9.26 15.53
N LEU A 235 -13.23 -9.03 16.23
CA LEU A 235 -12.90 -7.79 16.95
C LEU A 235 -12.17 -6.79 16.07
N VAL A 236 -11.27 -7.25 15.20
CA VAL A 236 -10.46 -6.38 14.33
C VAL A 236 -11.10 -6.14 12.97
N GLN A 237 -10.76 -5.02 12.36
CA GLN A 237 -11.16 -4.69 11.00
C GLN A 237 -10.05 -5.05 10.00
N GLU A 238 -10.38 -5.85 8.99
CA GLU A 238 -9.49 -6.08 7.85
C GLU A 238 -9.46 -4.86 6.91
N VAL A 239 -8.29 -4.60 6.36
CA VAL A 239 -8.02 -3.57 5.37
C VAL A 239 -8.35 -4.12 3.99
N ASP A 240 -9.48 -3.67 3.45
CA ASP A 240 -9.90 -4.01 2.09
C ASP A 240 -9.18 -3.17 1.03
N PHE A 241 -8.44 -3.82 0.14
CA PHE A 241 -7.72 -3.20 -0.96
C PHE A 241 -8.55 -3.02 -2.23
N GLY A 242 -9.63 -3.78 -2.44
CA GLY A 242 -10.39 -3.68 -3.68
C GLY A 242 -9.52 -3.82 -4.94
N ARG A 243 -9.64 -2.88 -5.89
CA ARG A 243 -8.76 -2.75 -7.08
C ARG A 243 -7.27 -2.51 -6.76
N LEU A 244 -6.91 -2.00 -5.59
CA LEU A 244 -5.51 -1.80 -5.21
C LEU A 244 -4.75 -3.10 -4.96
N ASN A 245 -5.44 -4.24 -4.91
CA ASN A 245 -4.78 -5.56 -4.95
C ASN A 245 -3.91 -5.74 -6.20
N LEU A 246 -4.12 -4.93 -7.25
CA LEU A 246 -3.24 -4.85 -8.42
C LEU A 246 -1.80 -4.41 -8.08
N GLY A 247 -1.56 -3.80 -6.92
CA GLY A 247 -0.19 -3.52 -6.45
C GLY A 247 0.65 -4.75 -6.16
N ARG A 248 0.03 -5.94 -6.09
CA ARG A 248 0.74 -7.23 -6.00
C ARG A 248 1.08 -7.81 -7.38
N ALA A 249 0.81 -7.08 -8.45
CA ALA A 249 1.20 -7.49 -9.79
C ALA A 249 2.74 -7.56 -9.90
N PRO A 250 3.29 -8.47 -10.73
CA PRO A 250 4.73 -8.49 -10.98
C PRO A 250 5.22 -7.15 -11.52
N ASP A 251 6.45 -6.76 -11.17
CA ASP A 251 7.06 -5.48 -11.59
C ASP A 251 6.97 -5.26 -13.10
N ALA A 252 7.19 -6.31 -13.90
CA ALA A 252 7.09 -6.26 -15.37
C ALA A 252 5.72 -5.81 -15.89
N VAL A 253 4.63 -6.08 -15.16
CA VAL A 253 3.28 -5.65 -15.52
C VAL A 253 3.09 -4.16 -15.20
N LEU A 254 3.61 -3.71 -14.07
CA LEU A 254 3.58 -2.30 -13.68
C LEU A 254 4.44 -1.45 -14.61
N ASP A 255 5.62 -1.94 -14.99
CA ASP A 255 6.50 -1.31 -15.97
C ASP A 255 5.83 -1.17 -17.34
N GLN A 256 5.13 -2.21 -17.81
CA GLN A 256 4.39 -2.13 -19.07
C GLN A 256 3.26 -1.09 -18.99
N ALA A 257 2.50 -1.08 -17.89
CA ALA A 257 1.43 -0.11 -17.70
C ALA A 257 1.97 1.33 -17.62
N PHE A 258 3.14 1.53 -17.01
CA PHE A 258 3.82 2.81 -17.04
C PHE A 258 4.17 3.23 -18.46
N ASP A 259 4.76 2.34 -19.25
CA ASP A 259 5.15 2.62 -20.64
C ASP A 259 3.93 2.98 -21.52
N GLU A 260 2.79 2.32 -21.31
CA GLU A 260 1.51 2.61 -21.96
C GLU A 260 0.98 4.01 -21.59
N ALA A 261 1.08 4.39 -20.30
CA ALA A 261 0.71 5.71 -19.83
C ALA A 261 1.59 6.81 -20.43
N ILE A 262 2.92 6.64 -20.40
CA ILE A 262 3.88 7.60 -20.98
C ILE A 262 3.67 7.75 -22.49
N SER A 263 3.44 6.64 -23.19
CA SER A 263 3.16 6.68 -24.63
C SER A 263 1.87 7.47 -24.93
N SER A 264 0.83 7.30 -24.11
CA SER A 264 -0.43 8.03 -24.26
C SER A 264 -0.26 9.52 -24.00
N ILE A 265 0.54 9.88 -22.99
CA ILE A 265 0.87 11.28 -22.66
C ILE A 265 1.64 11.93 -23.82
N ASN A 266 2.70 11.29 -24.30
CA ASN A 266 3.54 11.84 -25.38
C ASN A 266 2.79 11.98 -26.72
N ASN A 267 1.82 11.11 -26.99
CA ASN A 267 0.99 11.18 -28.20
C ASN A 267 -0.22 12.11 -28.06
N SER A 268 -0.43 12.69 -26.88
CA SER A 268 -1.54 13.62 -26.66
C SER A 268 -1.28 14.97 -27.36
N LYS A 269 -2.37 15.62 -27.76
CA LYS A 269 -2.35 16.96 -28.35
C LYS A 269 -2.41 18.04 -27.29
N SER A 270 -3.19 17.79 -26.24
CA SER A 270 -3.26 18.65 -25.07
C SER A 270 -3.55 17.83 -23.82
N ILE A 271 -3.03 18.32 -22.70
CA ILE A 271 -3.16 17.71 -21.38
C ILE A 271 -3.85 18.72 -20.46
N SER A 272 -4.95 18.31 -19.83
CA SER A 272 -5.66 19.08 -18.80
C SER A 272 -5.95 18.19 -17.58
N LEU A 273 -6.57 18.74 -16.54
CA LEU A 273 -6.95 18.01 -15.33
C LEU A 273 -8.47 17.85 -15.25
N ASP A 274 -8.91 16.69 -14.78
CA ASP A 274 -10.29 16.46 -14.38
C ASP A 274 -10.58 17.10 -13.01
N ALA A 275 -11.86 17.19 -12.63
CA ALA A 275 -12.33 17.63 -11.32
C ALA A 275 -11.70 16.86 -10.14
N SER A 276 -11.30 15.60 -10.37
CA SER A 276 -10.60 14.74 -9.43
C SER A 276 -9.07 14.86 -9.47
N GLY A 277 -8.52 15.71 -10.35
CA GLY A 277 -7.06 15.89 -10.54
C GLY A 277 -6.44 14.99 -11.61
N ARG A 278 -7.20 14.03 -12.18
CA ARG A 278 -6.67 13.06 -13.16
C ARG A 278 -6.21 13.74 -14.45
N LEU A 279 -5.17 13.20 -15.07
CA LEU A 279 -4.71 13.65 -16.40
C LEU A 279 -5.76 13.32 -17.47
N LEU A 280 -6.30 14.36 -18.09
CA LEU A 280 -7.16 14.31 -19.27
C LEU A 280 -6.32 14.52 -20.52
N LEU A 281 -6.22 13.47 -21.33
CA LEU A 281 -5.48 13.46 -22.57
C LEU A 281 -6.44 13.69 -23.73
N THR A 282 -6.16 14.71 -24.52
CA THR A 282 -6.91 15.04 -25.73
C THR A 282 -6.14 14.52 -26.95
N THR A 283 -6.77 13.65 -27.74
CA THR A 283 -6.14 13.02 -28.92
C THR A 283 -7.03 13.20 -30.15
N ASP A 284 -6.41 13.36 -31.32
CA ASP A 284 -7.13 13.40 -32.59
C ASP A 284 -7.35 11.97 -33.09
N VAL A 285 -8.61 11.61 -33.36
CA VAL A 285 -9.00 10.31 -33.88
C VAL A 285 -9.10 10.39 -35.39
N TYR A 286 -8.42 9.47 -36.06
CA TYR A 286 -8.43 9.33 -37.51
C TYR A 286 -9.10 8.03 -37.93
N ASP A 287 -9.71 8.03 -39.10
CA ASP A 287 -10.26 6.83 -39.72
C ASP A 287 -9.13 5.90 -40.16
N GLU A 288 -9.15 4.66 -39.65
CA GLU A 288 -8.14 3.65 -39.91
C GLU A 288 -8.15 3.10 -41.35
N PHE A 289 -9.24 3.30 -42.10
CA PHE A 289 -9.41 2.76 -43.46
C PHE A 289 -9.55 3.84 -44.54
N LEU A 290 -9.89 5.08 -44.17
CA LEU A 290 -10.04 6.17 -45.12
C LEU A 290 -8.82 7.11 -45.09
N THR A 291 -8.18 7.25 -46.24
CA THR A 291 -7.15 8.25 -46.49
C THR A 291 -7.66 9.32 -47.46
N ASN A 292 -7.29 10.56 -47.21
CA ASN A 292 -7.42 11.66 -48.15
C ASN A 292 -6.67 11.34 -49.47
N PRO A 293 -6.99 12.06 -50.57
CA PRO A 293 -6.29 11.87 -51.85
C PRO A 293 -4.78 12.09 -51.81
N ASP A 294 -4.25 12.72 -50.76
CA ASP A 294 -2.83 12.96 -50.50
C ASP A 294 -2.16 11.87 -49.66
N GLY A 295 -2.91 10.82 -49.26
CA GLY A 295 -2.43 9.71 -48.44
C GLY A 295 -2.46 9.95 -46.94
N THR A 296 -2.92 11.12 -46.47
CA THR A 296 -3.11 11.38 -45.03
C THR A 296 -4.37 10.70 -44.51
N PRO A 297 -4.38 10.13 -43.29
CA PRO A 297 -5.59 9.53 -42.74
C PRO A 297 -6.66 10.60 -42.47
N VAL A 298 -7.93 10.24 -42.66
CA VAL A 298 -9.06 11.18 -42.54
C VAL A 298 -9.33 11.45 -41.07
N TYR A 299 -9.25 12.72 -40.65
CA TYR A 299 -9.63 13.13 -39.30
C TYR A 299 -11.14 12.97 -39.08
N ILE A 300 -11.53 12.35 -37.96
CA ILE A 300 -12.92 12.15 -37.57
C ILE A 300 -13.30 13.20 -36.52
N GLU A 301 -12.69 13.10 -35.36
CA GLU A 301 -13.02 13.92 -34.20
C GLU A 301 -11.85 13.98 -33.20
N THR A 302 -11.93 14.91 -32.26
CA THR A 302 -11.01 14.96 -31.13
C THR A 302 -11.71 14.29 -29.94
N VAL A 303 -11.00 13.39 -29.26
CA VAL A 303 -11.50 12.66 -28.10
C VAL A 303 -10.63 12.99 -26.88
N THR A 304 -11.28 13.40 -25.80
CA THR A 304 -10.63 13.64 -24.50
C THR A 304 -10.96 12.50 -23.55
N LYS A 305 -9.92 11.84 -23.02
CA LYS A 305 -10.06 10.72 -22.09
C LYS A 305 -9.11 10.86 -20.91
N ALA A 306 -9.61 10.52 -19.73
CA ALA A 306 -8.76 10.38 -18.56
C ALA A 306 -7.96 9.07 -18.64
N ILE A 307 -6.77 9.05 -18.04
CA ILE A 307 -6.08 7.81 -17.69
C ILE A 307 -6.93 7.09 -16.62
N ASP A 308 -7.78 6.15 -17.03
CA ASP A 308 -8.76 5.44 -16.15
C ASP A 308 -8.33 3.97 -15.85
N SER A 309 -7.14 3.55 -16.30
CA SER A 309 -6.60 2.24 -15.95
C SER A 309 -6.01 2.26 -14.54
N PRO A 310 -6.38 1.30 -13.67
CA PRO A 310 -5.78 1.20 -12.35
C PRO A 310 -4.29 0.93 -12.37
N LEU A 311 -3.83 0.09 -13.31
CA LEU A 311 -2.41 -0.28 -13.39
C LEU A 311 -1.57 0.91 -13.85
N GLU A 312 -2.04 1.68 -14.83
CA GLU A 312 -1.33 2.87 -15.31
C GLU A 312 -1.21 3.91 -14.18
N ASN A 313 -2.32 4.20 -13.48
CA ASN A 313 -2.32 5.13 -12.37
C ASN A 313 -1.43 4.65 -11.21
N LEU A 314 -1.46 3.36 -10.88
CA LEU A 314 -0.60 2.82 -9.83
C LEU A 314 0.88 2.88 -10.23
N ALA A 315 1.20 2.65 -11.50
CA ALA A 315 2.57 2.74 -11.98
C ALA A 315 3.09 4.19 -11.97
N LEU A 316 2.25 5.17 -12.36
CA LEU A 316 2.57 6.60 -12.23
C LEU A 316 2.79 6.99 -10.75
N TYR A 317 1.96 6.48 -9.84
CA TYR A 317 2.13 6.68 -8.40
C TYR A 317 3.47 6.16 -7.89
N ILE A 318 3.85 4.93 -8.25
CA ILE A 318 5.12 4.33 -7.84
C ILE A 318 6.31 5.15 -8.34
N LYS A 319 6.30 5.53 -9.63
CA LYS A 319 7.40 6.27 -10.24
C LYS A 319 7.57 7.64 -9.55
N LEU A 320 6.46 8.35 -9.31
CA LEU A 320 6.50 9.66 -8.67
C LEU A 320 6.95 9.57 -7.20
N MET A 321 6.42 8.61 -6.42
CA MET A 321 6.81 8.44 -5.02
C MET A 321 8.26 7.98 -4.83
N LYS A 322 8.77 7.15 -5.76
CA LYS A 322 10.16 6.66 -5.69
C LYS A 322 11.13 7.70 -6.25
N ASP A 323 10.89 8.20 -7.44
CA ASP A 323 11.89 8.96 -8.20
C ASP A 323 11.67 10.48 -8.16
N GLY A 324 10.51 10.94 -7.69
CA GLY A 324 10.14 12.36 -7.68
C GLY A 324 9.72 12.91 -9.03
N HIS A 325 9.82 12.12 -10.11
CA HIS A 325 9.48 12.55 -11.46
C HIS A 325 8.97 11.38 -12.31
N LEU A 326 8.35 11.66 -13.46
CA LEU A 326 7.85 10.66 -14.40
C LEU A 326 8.81 10.32 -15.55
N ILE A 327 10.06 10.83 -15.51
CA ILE A 327 11.08 10.53 -16.53
C ILE A 327 11.60 9.10 -16.34
N THR A 328 11.70 8.34 -17.43
CA THR A 328 12.37 7.03 -17.45
C THR A 328 13.87 7.24 -17.62
N PRO A 329 14.70 6.89 -16.63
CA PRO A 329 16.16 6.96 -16.75
C PRO A 329 16.69 6.12 -17.90
N ALA A 330 17.76 6.56 -18.55
CA ALA A 330 18.30 5.88 -19.73
C ALA A 330 18.74 4.43 -19.45
N ASP A 331 19.29 4.14 -18.28
CA ASP A 331 19.69 2.80 -17.83
C ASP A 331 18.50 1.85 -17.60
N GLU A 332 17.31 2.39 -17.30
CA GLU A 332 16.07 1.64 -17.11
C GLU A 332 15.28 1.42 -18.42
N ARG A 333 15.71 2.01 -19.55
CA ARG A 333 15.00 1.90 -20.84
C ARG A 333 15.19 0.56 -21.57
N SER A 334 15.85 -0.40 -20.92
CA SER A 334 16.01 -1.75 -21.44
C SER A 334 14.66 -2.45 -21.60
N ALA A 335 14.60 -3.49 -22.44
CA ALA A 335 13.35 -4.18 -22.70
C ALA A 335 12.85 -4.90 -21.44
N ILE A 336 11.55 -4.83 -21.17
CA ILE A 336 10.95 -5.46 -20.00
C ILE A 336 11.20 -6.97 -20.03
N ASP A 337 11.96 -7.48 -19.05
CA ASP A 337 12.19 -8.91 -18.91
C ASP A 337 10.96 -9.59 -18.30
N ARG A 338 10.28 -10.39 -19.12
CA ARG A 338 9.10 -11.16 -18.69
C ARG A 338 9.46 -12.55 -18.13
N SER A 339 10.75 -12.91 -18.10
CA SER A 339 11.16 -14.32 -18.02
C SER A 339 11.29 -14.92 -16.62
N THR A 340 11.76 -14.14 -15.65
CA THR A 340 12.14 -14.70 -14.34
C THR A 340 11.50 -13.93 -13.18
N ARG A 341 11.34 -12.60 -13.34
CA ARG A 341 10.62 -11.73 -12.40
C ARG A 341 9.23 -11.30 -12.91
N GLY A 342 8.93 -11.53 -14.18
CA GLY A 342 7.68 -11.11 -14.85
C GLY A 342 6.54 -12.13 -14.86
N GLY A 343 6.65 -13.23 -14.11
CA GLY A 343 5.54 -14.18 -13.91
C GLY A 343 5.27 -15.17 -15.04
N ILE A 344 6.11 -15.25 -16.09
CA ILE A 344 6.02 -16.32 -17.08
C ILE A 344 6.82 -17.53 -16.55
N PRO A 345 6.21 -18.71 -16.40
CA PRO A 345 6.94 -19.88 -15.95
C PRO A 345 7.93 -20.34 -17.05
N LEU A 346 9.12 -20.76 -16.64
CA LEU A 346 10.28 -21.06 -17.50
C LEU A 346 9.97 -21.93 -18.73
N TRP A 347 9.05 -22.89 -18.60
CA TRP A 347 8.64 -23.78 -19.70
C TRP A 347 7.93 -23.05 -20.85
N LYS A 348 7.23 -21.95 -20.58
CA LYS A 348 6.55 -21.12 -21.58
C LYS A 348 7.50 -20.14 -22.26
N LEU A 349 8.63 -19.84 -21.60
CA LEU A 349 9.70 -19.01 -22.17
C LEU A 349 10.47 -19.73 -23.28
N LEU A 350 10.69 -21.04 -23.10
CA LEU A 350 11.37 -21.89 -24.09
C LEU A 350 10.53 -22.11 -25.38
N GLU A 351 9.23 -21.84 -25.34
CA GLU A 351 8.31 -21.96 -26.48
C GLU A 351 8.14 -20.65 -27.26
N LEU A 352 8.69 -19.54 -26.78
CA LEU A 352 8.69 -18.27 -27.50
C LEU A 352 9.78 -18.29 -28.57
N GLU A 353 9.35 -18.38 -29.83
CA GLU A 353 10.22 -18.36 -31.02
C GLU A 353 10.71 -16.93 -31.34
N ASP A 354 10.00 -15.91 -30.85
CA ASP A 354 10.43 -14.50 -30.84
C ASP A 354 10.99 -14.13 -29.46
N GLY A 355 12.21 -13.58 -29.46
CA GLY A 355 12.84 -13.06 -28.25
C GLY A 355 12.10 -11.83 -27.67
N PRO A 356 12.51 -11.34 -26.49
CA PRO A 356 11.93 -10.12 -25.91
C PRO A 356 12.04 -8.95 -26.90
N SER A 357 11.07 -8.03 -26.87
CA SER A 357 11.04 -6.87 -27.76
C SER A 357 12.37 -6.14 -27.75
N GLN A 358 12.90 -5.79 -28.93
CA GLN A 358 14.15 -5.05 -29.04
C GLN A 358 13.97 -3.54 -28.83
N SER A 359 12.71 -3.06 -28.82
CA SER A 359 12.36 -1.64 -28.65
C SER A 359 12.78 -1.12 -27.27
N LEU A 360 13.29 0.11 -27.24
CA LEU A 360 13.53 0.83 -25.99
C LEU A 360 12.20 1.19 -25.33
N ARG A 361 12.19 1.20 -24.00
CA ARG A 361 11.05 1.75 -23.26
C ARG A 361 10.91 3.24 -23.53
N PRO A 362 9.69 3.78 -23.60
CA PRO A 362 9.47 5.21 -23.80
C PRO A 362 9.96 6.02 -22.59
N THR A 363 10.40 7.25 -22.86
CA THR A 363 10.61 8.28 -21.84
C THR A 363 9.64 9.42 -22.09
N ILE A 364 9.17 10.08 -21.03
CA ILE A 364 8.25 11.22 -21.14
C ILE A 364 8.92 12.39 -21.86
N ASP A 365 8.16 13.09 -22.71
CA ASP A 365 8.62 14.32 -23.34
C ASP A 365 8.54 15.49 -22.34
N ILE A 366 9.70 15.90 -21.84
CA ILE A 366 9.85 16.97 -20.84
C ILE A 366 9.30 18.30 -21.37
N ALA A 367 9.57 18.64 -22.64
CA ALA A 367 9.15 19.91 -23.21
C ALA A 367 7.63 19.95 -23.39
N HIS A 368 7.04 18.83 -23.81
CA HIS A 368 5.59 18.69 -23.93
C HIS A 368 4.88 18.85 -22.58
N MET A 369 5.37 18.22 -21.52
CA MET A 369 4.81 18.37 -20.17
C MET A 369 4.94 19.80 -19.65
N GLN A 370 6.09 20.44 -19.88
CA GLN A 370 6.32 21.84 -19.52
C GLN A 370 5.37 22.79 -20.27
N GLU A 371 5.04 22.53 -21.54
CA GLU A 371 4.12 23.34 -22.34
C GLU A 371 2.73 23.46 -21.69
N PHE A 372 2.25 22.40 -21.04
CA PHE A 372 0.94 22.39 -20.35
C PHE A 372 1.02 22.75 -18.87
N GLY A 373 2.17 23.25 -18.40
CA GLY A 373 2.37 23.67 -17.02
C GLY A 373 2.52 22.52 -16.02
N LEU A 374 2.83 21.31 -16.49
CA LEU A 374 3.07 20.12 -15.68
C LEU A 374 4.57 19.86 -15.49
N GLY A 375 5.36 20.94 -15.43
CA GLY A 375 6.82 20.88 -15.35
C GLY A 375 7.33 20.24 -14.05
N ASN A 376 6.55 20.30 -12.97
CA ASN A 376 6.88 19.65 -11.69
C ASN A 376 6.97 18.12 -11.83
N LEU A 377 6.14 17.50 -12.68
CA LEU A 377 6.17 16.04 -12.89
C LEU A 377 7.42 15.56 -13.67
N VAL A 378 8.24 16.47 -14.17
CA VAL A 378 9.42 16.21 -15.01
C VAL A 378 10.62 17.06 -14.58
N ASP A 379 10.69 17.43 -13.30
CA ASP A 379 11.69 18.36 -12.73
C ASP A 379 12.99 17.68 -12.25
N ALA A 380 13.33 16.52 -12.83
CA ALA A 380 14.51 15.74 -12.49
C ALA A 380 15.81 16.55 -12.52
N ALA A 381 16.77 16.17 -11.67
CA ALA A 381 18.06 16.83 -11.63
C ALA A 381 18.94 16.45 -12.84
N ASN A 382 19.56 17.45 -13.45
CA ASN A 382 20.55 17.31 -14.54
C ASN A 382 20.02 16.63 -15.83
N PRO A 383 18.89 17.09 -16.42
CA PRO A 383 18.46 16.58 -17.71
C PRO A 383 19.49 16.95 -18.78
N THR A 384 19.85 15.97 -19.61
CA THR A 384 20.83 16.09 -20.69
C THR A 384 20.35 15.36 -21.93
N THR A 385 20.87 15.76 -23.09
CA THR A 385 20.77 14.94 -24.29
C THR A 385 21.70 13.75 -24.14
N TYR A 386 21.19 12.56 -24.47
CA TYR A 386 21.94 11.32 -24.48
C TYR A 386 21.56 10.48 -25.71
N TRP A 387 22.43 9.54 -26.05
CA TRP A 387 22.25 8.61 -27.16
C TRP A 387 22.26 7.19 -26.64
N THR A 388 21.29 6.40 -27.08
CA THR A 388 21.17 4.99 -26.70
C THR A 388 21.36 4.09 -27.90
N HIS A 389 22.11 3.00 -27.70
CA HIS A 389 22.21 1.90 -28.65
C HIS A 389 22.37 0.58 -27.89
N ARG A 390 22.23 -0.54 -28.61
CA ARG A 390 22.53 -1.87 -28.07
C ARG A 390 23.87 -2.35 -28.61
N ASP A 391 24.64 -3.04 -27.76
CA ASP A 391 25.84 -3.76 -28.18
C ASP A 391 25.50 -5.08 -28.90
N GLU A 392 26.53 -5.83 -29.33
CA GLU A 392 26.35 -7.11 -30.03
C GLU A 392 25.71 -8.19 -29.14
N GLU A 393 25.81 -8.01 -27.81
CA GLU A 393 25.26 -8.87 -26.77
C GLU A 393 23.82 -8.47 -26.35
N GLY A 394 23.30 -7.35 -26.86
CA GLY A 394 21.95 -6.84 -26.59
C GLY A 394 21.81 -5.95 -25.34
N ASN A 395 22.91 -5.66 -24.64
CA ASN A 395 22.94 -4.74 -23.51
C ASN A 395 22.75 -3.30 -23.97
N LEU A 396 22.09 -2.52 -23.13
CA LEU A 396 21.85 -1.11 -23.40
C LEU A 396 23.11 -0.28 -23.07
N ILE A 397 23.62 0.46 -24.05
CA ILE A 397 24.73 1.39 -23.89
C ILE A 397 24.21 2.81 -24.00
N VAL A 398 24.48 3.60 -22.95
CA VAL A 398 24.15 5.03 -22.87
C VAL A 398 25.41 5.85 -23.12
N SER A 399 25.36 6.76 -24.09
CA SER A 399 26.47 7.64 -24.47
C SER A 399 26.06 9.12 -24.37
N SER A 400 26.98 9.97 -23.94
CA SER A 400 26.84 11.43 -24.00
C SER A 400 27.37 12.04 -25.31
N GLU A 401 27.86 11.21 -26.22
CA GLU A 401 28.31 11.60 -27.55
C GLU A 401 27.45 10.94 -28.63
N ALA A 402 27.14 11.69 -29.68
CA ALA A 402 26.37 11.21 -30.81
C ALA A 402 27.08 10.05 -31.52
N CYS A 403 26.34 8.98 -31.80
CA CYS A 403 26.84 7.79 -32.47
C CYS A 403 25.94 7.38 -33.65
N GLU A 404 26.54 6.73 -34.65
CA GLU A 404 25.84 6.31 -35.87
C GLU A 404 24.89 5.13 -35.55
N GLY A 405 23.59 5.31 -35.80
CA GLY A 405 22.56 4.31 -35.50
C GLY A 405 21.96 4.40 -34.09
N CYS A 406 22.36 5.38 -33.28
CA CYS A 406 21.84 5.59 -31.93
C CYS A 406 20.55 6.42 -31.92
N GLU A 407 19.65 6.14 -30.99
CA GLU A 407 18.45 6.93 -30.74
C GLU A 407 18.81 8.10 -29.80
N GLU A 408 18.60 9.34 -30.26
CA GLU A 408 18.76 10.56 -29.47
C GLU A 408 17.55 10.76 -28.55
N SER A 409 17.79 11.11 -27.30
CA SER A 409 16.74 11.39 -26.31
C SER A 409 17.19 12.49 -25.35
N TYR A 410 16.22 13.18 -24.76
CA TYR A 410 16.46 14.22 -23.76
C TYR A 410 15.82 13.79 -22.43
N GLY A 411 16.62 13.74 -21.35
CA GLY A 411 16.18 13.26 -20.04
C GLY A 411 17.34 12.98 -19.11
N ILE A 412 17.21 12.03 -18.20
CA ILE A 412 18.28 11.65 -17.26
C ILE A 412 18.89 10.30 -17.63
N THR A 413 20.16 10.10 -17.30
CA THR A 413 20.89 8.85 -17.61
C THR A 413 20.77 7.81 -16.51
N THR A 414 20.76 8.25 -15.26
CA THR A 414 20.59 7.43 -14.06
C THR A 414 19.76 8.22 -13.05
N ARG A 415 19.08 7.53 -12.14
CA ARG A 415 18.34 8.19 -11.06
C ARG A 415 19.27 8.98 -10.11
N SER A 416 18.81 10.15 -9.68
CA SER A 416 19.46 10.98 -8.67
C SER A 416 18.87 10.69 -7.27
N GLY A 417 19.73 10.56 -6.26
CA GLY A 417 19.28 10.43 -4.87
C GLY A 417 18.75 11.73 -4.24
N ASN A 418 18.86 12.86 -4.96
CA ASN A 418 18.29 14.14 -4.53
C ASN A 418 16.90 14.39 -5.10
N ASP A 419 16.41 13.50 -5.97
CA ASP A 419 15.11 13.64 -6.61
C ASP A 419 14.10 12.86 -5.76
N PHE A 420 13.09 13.56 -5.27
CA PHE A 420 12.06 13.04 -4.37
C PHE A 420 10.74 13.75 -4.66
N CYS A 421 9.64 13.04 -4.42
CA CYS A 421 8.29 13.61 -4.51
C CYS A 421 8.20 14.81 -3.57
N ASN A 422 7.96 16.01 -4.13
CA ASN A 422 7.89 17.25 -3.37
C ASN A 422 6.48 17.86 -3.42
N ASP A 423 6.14 18.74 -2.48
CA ASP A 423 4.91 19.55 -2.37
C ASP A 423 3.84 19.34 -3.48
N ASP A 424 4.07 19.87 -4.69
CA ASP A 424 3.10 19.86 -5.79
C ASP A 424 2.88 18.45 -6.37
N ASP A 425 3.88 17.58 -6.32
CA ASP A 425 3.81 16.19 -6.77
C ASP A 425 2.94 15.33 -5.88
N PHE A 426 2.81 15.66 -4.60
CA PHE A 426 1.95 14.89 -3.69
C PHE A 426 0.49 14.96 -4.12
N ALA A 427 0.04 16.10 -4.67
CA ALA A 427 -1.32 16.23 -5.19
C ALA A 427 -1.58 15.26 -6.34
N PHE A 428 -0.63 15.12 -7.27
CA PHE A 428 -0.72 14.16 -8.36
C PHE A 428 -0.58 12.72 -7.87
N SER A 429 0.35 12.46 -6.96
CA SER A 429 0.54 11.14 -6.33
C SER A 429 -0.75 10.65 -5.64
N ALA A 430 -1.42 11.52 -4.88
CA ALA A 430 -2.69 11.21 -4.25
C ALA A 430 -3.81 10.94 -5.28
N THR A 431 -3.90 11.75 -6.32
CA THR A 431 -4.84 11.50 -7.43
C THR A 431 -4.57 10.15 -8.11
N PHE A 432 -3.32 9.79 -8.36
CA PHE A 432 -2.95 8.54 -9.02
C PHE A 432 -3.35 7.33 -8.16
N VAL A 433 -3.01 7.31 -6.87
CA VAL A 433 -3.43 6.20 -5.99
C VAL A 433 -4.96 6.15 -5.81
N ALA A 434 -5.63 7.30 -5.74
CA ALA A 434 -7.10 7.36 -5.70
C ALA A 434 -7.74 6.80 -6.98
N SER A 435 -7.18 7.13 -8.15
CA SER A 435 -7.68 6.67 -9.45
C SER A 435 -7.48 5.17 -9.66
N ALA A 436 -6.45 4.60 -9.05
CA ALA A 436 -6.23 3.16 -9.00
C ALA A 436 -7.21 2.42 -8.07
N ALA A 437 -7.75 3.11 -7.06
CA ALA A 437 -8.65 2.53 -6.08
C ALA A 437 -10.07 2.26 -6.60
N ASP A 438 -10.89 1.65 -5.75
CA ASP A 438 -12.31 1.39 -6.02
C ASP A 438 -13.12 2.67 -5.92
N LYS A 439 -13.87 2.99 -6.98
CA LYS A 439 -14.66 4.24 -7.12
C LYS A 439 -15.69 4.47 -6.01
N THR A 440 -16.05 3.44 -5.26
CA THR A 440 -17.05 3.49 -4.16
C THR A 440 -16.43 3.18 -2.78
N GLY A 441 -15.12 2.97 -2.71
CA GLY A 441 -14.42 2.71 -1.45
C GLY A 441 -13.99 4.00 -0.75
N SER A 442 -13.33 3.83 0.40
CA SER A 442 -12.61 4.89 1.11
C SER A 442 -11.11 4.62 1.14
N MET A 443 -10.32 5.69 1.20
CA MET A 443 -8.88 5.62 1.40
C MET A 443 -8.56 5.88 2.88
N THR A 444 -8.02 4.86 3.55
CA THR A 444 -7.57 4.98 4.95
C THR A 444 -6.05 5.01 5.03
N MET A 445 -5.53 5.50 6.17
CA MET A 445 -4.09 5.56 6.40
C MET A 445 -3.45 4.18 6.32
N ASP A 446 -4.10 3.14 6.89
CA ASP A 446 -3.61 1.76 6.77
C ASP A 446 -3.50 1.30 5.31
N LYS A 447 -4.49 1.62 4.46
CA LYS A 447 -4.42 1.28 3.03
C LYS A 447 -3.20 1.91 2.37
N VAL A 448 -2.94 3.19 2.64
CA VAL A 448 -1.77 3.92 2.13
C VAL A 448 -0.47 3.29 2.63
N VAL A 449 -0.35 3.00 3.93
CA VAL A 449 0.88 2.41 4.48
C VAL A 449 1.12 1.01 3.93
N TYR A 450 0.10 0.18 3.86
CA TYR A 450 0.24 -1.17 3.34
C TYR A 450 0.50 -1.19 1.85
N ILE A 451 -0.18 -0.38 1.03
CA ILE A 451 0.10 -0.32 -0.41
C ILE A 451 1.53 0.16 -0.66
N ASN A 452 2.01 1.17 0.09
CA ASN A 452 3.40 1.61 0.00
C ASN A 452 4.41 0.53 0.40
N SER A 453 4.04 -0.32 1.38
CA SER A 453 4.87 -1.44 1.79
C SER A 453 4.91 -2.54 0.73
N ILE A 454 3.78 -2.85 0.10
CA ILE A 454 3.68 -3.83 -1.00
C ILE A 454 4.49 -3.35 -2.21
N LEU A 455 4.41 -2.05 -2.53
CA LEU A 455 5.08 -1.44 -3.67
C LEU A 455 6.57 -1.13 -3.42
N GLY A 456 7.08 -1.39 -2.22
CA GLY A 456 8.47 -1.11 -1.84
C GLY A 456 8.80 0.38 -1.77
N ILE A 457 7.81 1.24 -1.51
CA ILE A 457 8.00 2.66 -1.14
C ILE A 457 8.37 2.73 0.35
N ASN A 458 7.68 1.95 1.20
CA ASN A 458 8.15 1.66 2.54
C ASN A 458 9.07 0.45 2.48
N LEU A 459 10.23 0.54 3.13
CA LEU A 459 11.21 -0.54 3.20
C LEU A 459 10.96 -1.31 4.50
N VAL A 460 10.07 -2.30 4.44
CA VAL A 460 9.69 -3.15 5.58
C VAL A 460 10.08 -4.62 5.39
N ILE A 461 10.48 -4.99 4.17
CA ILE A 461 10.94 -6.32 3.81
C ILE A 461 12.25 -6.21 3.04
N GLY A 462 13.07 -7.27 3.13
CA GLY A 462 14.36 -7.35 2.44
C GLY A 462 15.50 -6.70 3.22
N TYR A 463 16.57 -6.39 2.48
CA TYR A 463 17.82 -5.86 3.00
C TYR A 463 18.24 -4.60 2.25
N SER A 464 19.04 -3.75 2.89
CA SER A 464 19.53 -2.50 2.30
C SER A 464 20.43 -2.73 1.09
N GLU A 465 21.16 -3.83 1.07
CA GLU A 465 22.12 -4.16 0.02
C GLU A 465 22.14 -5.67 -0.20
N TYR A 466 22.30 -6.07 -1.46
CA TYR A 466 22.50 -7.46 -1.89
C TYR A 466 23.81 -7.56 -2.67
N ASP A 467 24.48 -8.70 -2.55
CA ASP A 467 25.68 -9.01 -3.32
C ASP A 467 25.34 -9.47 -4.76
N GLU A 468 26.37 -9.80 -5.55
CA GLU A 468 26.22 -10.25 -6.94
C GLU A 468 25.43 -11.56 -7.08
N ASN A 469 25.28 -12.33 -6.00
CA ASN A 469 24.54 -13.59 -5.98
C ASN A 469 23.08 -13.41 -5.55
N GLY A 470 22.70 -12.19 -5.12
CA GLY A 470 21.38 -11.88 -4.59
C GLY A 470 21.22 -12.22 -3.11
N ASP A 471 22.32 -12.51 -2.41
CA ASP A 471 22.34 -12.69 -0.96
C ASP A 471 22.54 -11.34 -0.25
N PRO A 472 22.06 -11.16 0.99
CA PRO A 472 22.27 -9.91 1.72
C PRO A 472 23.75 -9.66 1.93
N ALA A 473 24.21 -8.45 1.59
CA ALA A 473 25.62 -8.08 1.75
C ALA A 473 26.06 -8.11 3.22
N GLU A 474 27.35 -8.31 3.48
CA GLU A 474 27.90 -8.29 4.84
C GLU A 474 27.67 -6.91 5.49
N GLY A 475 26.89 -6.87 6.58
CA GLY A 475 26.50 -5.63 7.24
C GLY A 475 25.22 -4.98 6.71
N ALA A 476 24.51 -5.61 5.76
CA ALA A 476 23.24 -5.12 5.26
C ALA A 476 22.19 -5.00 6.37
N ILE A 477 21.44 -3.89 6.36
CA ILE A 477 20.37 -3.65 7.31
C ILE A 477 19.16 -4.46 6.87
N SER A 478 18.68 -5.35 7.73
CA SER A 478 17.42 -6.06 7.53
C SER A 478 16.24 -5.13 7.81
N TYR A 479 15.42 -4.88 6.80
CA TYR A 479 14.24 -4.03 6.89
C TYR A 479 13.09 -4.66 7.66
N SER A 480 13.07 -5.98 7.81
CA SER A 480 12.11 -6.64 8.70
C SER A 480 12.42 -6.40 10.18
N LYS A 481 13.68 -6.08 10.52
CA LYS A 481 14.07 -5.64 11.88
C LYS A 481 14.04 -4.13 12.04
N ASN A 482 14.40 -3.40 10.98
CA ASN A 482 14.54 -1.95 11.00
C ASN A 482 13.72 -1.36 9.85
N PRO A 483 12.38 -1.33 9.98
CA PRO A 483 11.52 -0.83 8.92
C PRO A 483 11.74 0.67 8.71
N VAL A 484 11.78 1.09 7.45
CA VAL A 484 11.89 2.50 7.05
C VAL A 484 10.61 2.90 6.33
N TYR A 485 9.84 3.78 6.97
CA TYR A 485 8.62 4.34 6.41
C TYR A 485 8.91 5.62 5.62
N PHE A 486 8.12 5.87 4.59
CA PHE A 486 8.21 7.08 3.80
C PHE A 486 7.87 8.32 4.64
N ASN A 487 8.74 9.32 4.61
CA ASN A 487 8.59 10.54 5.40
C ASN A 487 7.79 11.61 4.65
N TYR A 488 6.48 11.63 4.87
CA TYR A 488 5.60 12.65 4.29
C TYR A 488 5.91 14.05 4.83
N GLY A 489 6.16 14.21 6.13
CA GLY A 489 6.36 15.53 6.75
C GLY A 489 7.62 16.27 6.32
N ALA A 490 8.63 15.57 5.80
CA ALA A 490 9.83 16.20 5.26
C ALA A 490 9.59 16.92 3.92
N HIS A 491 8.62 16.47 3.13
CA HIS A 491 8.50 16.87 1.73
C HIS A 491 7.09 17.33 1.32
N MET A 492 6.07 17.07 2.14
CA MET A 492 4.69 17.44 1.86
C MET A 492 4.27 18.70 2.64
N GLY A 493 3.85 19.72 1.91
CA GLY A 493 3.20 20.90 2.44
C GLY A 493 1.83 20.63 3.07
N GLN A 494 1.21 21.68 3.60
CA GLN A 494 -0.14 21.57 4.17
C GLN A 494 -1.18 21.38 3.07
N TYR A 495 -1.92 20.27 3.15
CA TYR A 495 -3.11 20.06 2.34
C TYR A 495 -4.25 20.96 2.83
N ASN A 496 -4.95 21.63 1.92
CA ASN A 496 -6.18 22.37 2.20
C ASN A 496 -7.23 22.06 1.13
N ARG A 497 -8.28 21.34 1.56
CA ARG A 497 -9.34 20.85 0.69
C ARG A 497 -10.03 21.96 -0.09
N GLN A 498 -10.41 23.05 0.59
CA GLN A 498 -11.16 24.14 -0.06
C GLN A 498 -10.34 24.77 -1.18
N SER A 499 -9.05 25.05 -0.97
CA SER A 499 -8.21 25.63 -2.02
C SER A 499 -7.97 24.65 -3.16
N THR A 500 -7.78 23.36 -2.88
CA THR A 500 -7.55 22.36 -3.92
C THR A 500 -8.75 22.25 -4.85
N PHE A 501 -9.95 22.03 -4.31
CA PHE A 501 -11.15 21.84 -5.13
C PHE A 501 -11.78 23.11 -5.68
N SER A 502 -11.33 24.29 -5.22
CA SER A 502 -11.67 25.56 -5.88
C SER A 502 -10.88 25.76 -7.18
N ASN A 503 -9.74 25.08 -7.34
CA ASN A 503 -8.88 25.14 -8.53
C ASN A 503 -8.96 23.85 -9.36
N ARG A 504 -10.07 23.11 -9.27
CA ARG A 504 -10.38 21.93 -10.09
C ARG A 504 -11.79 22.05 -10.66
N GLY A 505 -12.16 21.19 -11.61
CA GLY A 505 -13.51 21.17 -12.17
C GLY A 505 -13.55 21.54 -13.64
N ASN A 506 -14.52 22.36 -14.03
CA ASN A 506 -14.69 22.79 -15.40
C ASN A 506 -13.59 23.79 -15.81
N ILE A 507 -13.08 23.61 -17.03
CA ILE A 507 -12.02 24.45 -17.60
C ILE A 507 -12.62 25.81 -17.97
N THR A 508 -12.03 26.88 -17.43
CA THR A 508 -12.35 28.28 -17.77
C THR A 508 -11.30 28.91 -18.69
N ALA A 509 -10.06 28.42 -18.63
CA ALA A 509 -9.00 28.76 -19.56
C ALA A 509 -8.16 27.52 -19.87
N GLU A 510 -7.97 27.25 -21.16
CA GLU A 510 -7.20 26.09 -21.63
C GLU A 510 -5.73 26.17 -21.19
N PRO A 511 -5.11 25.03 -20.82
CA PRO A 511 -3.68 24.96 -20.55
C PRO A 511 -2.85 25.24 -21.81
N GLY A 512 -1.64 25.75 -21.63
CA GLY A 512 -0.68 25.96 -22.72
C GLY A 512 0.33 27.09 -22.47
N GLY A 513 1.40 27.10 -23.25
CA GLY A 513 2.44 28.13 -23.16
C GLY A 513 3.18 28.17 -21.81
N GLY A 514 3.24 27.05 -21.10
CA GLY A 514 3.86 26.93 -19.78
C GLY A 514 2.91 27.16 -18.60
N ILE A 515 1.62 27.34 -18.86
CA ILE A 515 0.62 27.68 -17.83
C ILE A 515 -0.41 26.55 -17.74
N GLN A 516 -0.68 26.11 -16.51
CA GLN A 516 -1.76 25.16 -16.23
C GLN A 516 -3.14 25.76 -16.54
N GLY A 517 -4.10 24.89 -16.86
CA GLY A 517 -5.49 25.31 -17.08
C GLY A 517 -6.07 26.01 -15.83
N ALA A 518 -7.00 26.92 -16.05
CA ALA A 518 -7.75 27.56 -14.95
C ALA A 518 -9.11 26.89 -14.79
N TYR A 519 -9.52 26.65 -13.55
CA TYR A 519 -10.75 25.91 -13.22
C TYR A 519 -11.66 26.72 -12.29
N ASP A 520 -12.97 26.43 -12.30
CA ASP A 520 -13.98 27.20 -11.55
C ASP A 520 -14.47 26.58 -10.23
N GLY A 521 -13.99 25.38 -9.87
CA GLY A 521 -14.44 24.67 -8.66
C GLY A 521 -15.80 23.98 -8.80
N THR A 522 -16.35 23.93 -10.01
CA THR A 522 -17.62 23.29 -10.33
C THR A 522 -17.45 22.15 -11.32
N VAL A 523 -18.35 21.19 -11.29
CA VAL A 523 -18.38 20.10 -12.25
C VAL A 523 -19.78 19.99 -12.85
N THR A 524 -19.84 19.82 -14.16
CA THR A 524 -21.10 19.65 -14.86
C THR A 524 -21.59 18.22 -14.74
N VAL A 525 -22.71 18.02 -14.05
CA VAL A 525 -23.29 16.69 -13.77
C VAL A 525 -24.78 16.65 -14.06
N LEU A 526 -25.36 15.45 -14.09
CA LEU A 526 -26.81 15.28 -14.16
C LEU A 526 -27.42 15.33 -12.76
N VAL A 527 -28.36 16.25 -12.56
CA VAL A 527 -29.12 16.39 -11.32
C VAL A 527 -30.61 16.25 -11.62
N GLU A 528 -31.36 15.65 -10.71
CA GLU A 528 -32.82 15.57 -10.81
C GLU A 528 -33.43 16.97 -10.64
N ASP A 529 -34.31 17.37 -11.57
CA ASP A 529 -35.02 18.63 -11.51
C ASP A 529 -35.98 18.64 -10.30
N ALA A 530 -35.70 19.52 -9.35
CA ALA A 530 -36.52 19.71 -8.15
C ALA A 530 -37.97 20.11 -8.46
N ALA A 531 -38.22 20.73 -9.63
CA ALA A 531 -39.57 21.08 -10.05
C ALA A 531 -40.34 19.89 -10.67
N THR A 532 -39.62 18.91 -11.24
CA THR A 532 -40.20 17.80 -12.00
C THR A 532 -39.50 16.47 -11.67
N PRO A 533 -39.87 15.81 -10.55
CA PRO A 533 -39.29 14.53 -10.16
C PRO A 533 -39.34 13.50 -11.30
N GLY A 534 -38.23 12.80 -11.52
CA GLY A 534 -38.00 11.88 -12.64
C GLY A 534 -37.39 12.51 -13.89
N THR A 535 -37.20 13.84 -13.93
CA THR A 535 -36.52 14.54 -15.02
C THR A 535 -35.11 14.89 -14.60
N TRP A 536 -34.11 14.55 -15.42
CA TRP A 536 -32.70 14.86 -15.15
C TRP A 536 -32.23 15.99 -16.06
N VAL A 537 -31.55 16.98 -15.49
CA VAL A 537 -31.02 18.13 -16.20
C VAL A 537 -29.52 18.26 -15.93
N GLN A 538 -28.80 18.79 -16.92
CA GLN A 538 -27.38 19.10 -16.78
C GLN A 538 -27.23 20.40 -15.99
N GLN A 539 -26.43 20.37 -14.92
CA GLN A 539 -26.18 21.53 -14.07
C GLN A 539 -24.74 21.54 -13.55
N ASP A 540 -24.19 22.75 -13.44
CA ASP A 540 -22.89 22.97 -12.81
C ASP A 540 -23.06 23.00 -11.29
N MET A 541 -22.39 22.05 -10.63
CA MET A 541 -22.48 21.86 -9.18
C MET A 541 -21.12 22.13 -8.55
N SER A 542 -21.08 22.86 -7.43
CA SER A 542 -19.83 23.09 -6.69
C SER A 542 -19.32 21.77 -6.11
N ILE A 543 -18.09 21.40 -6.44
CA ILE A 543 -17.46 20.18 -5.92
C ILE A 543 -17.36 20.27 -4.40
N PHE A 544 -16.85 21.40 -3.90
CA PHE A 544 -16.61 21.61 -2.47
C PHE A 544 -17.88 21.46 -1.61
N ALA A 545 -19.02 21.99 -2.07
CA ALA A 545 -20.27 21.92 -1.32
C ALA A 545 -21.01 20.59 -1.47
N ASN A 546 -20.95 19.95 -2.65
CA ASN A 546 -21.75 18.75 -2.94
C ASN A 546 -21.03 17.45 -2.59
N VAL A 547 -19.70 17.39 -2.70
CA VAL A 547 -18.92 16.20 -2.36
C VAL A 547 -18.56 16.19 -0.88
N PHE A 548 -18.13 17.34 -0.34
CA PHE A 548 -17.61 17.44 1.02
C PHE A 548 -18.53 18.21 1.97
N GLY A 549 -19.82 18.28 1.68
CA GLY A 549 -20.75 19.15 2.40
C GLY A 549 -22.19 18.67 2.37
N ASP A 550 -23.11 19.59 2.67
CA ASP A 550 -24.56 19.35 2.66
C ASP A 550 -25.24 19.80 1.35
N GLY A 551 -24.44 20.11 0.31
CA GLY A 551 -24.89 20.70 -0.95
C GLY A 551 -25.00 22.23 -0.93
N SER A 552 -24.88 22.87 0.24
CA SER A 552 -24.90 24.33 0.39
C SER A 552 -23.58 24.88 0.96
N ILE A 553 -22.99 24.17 1.93
CA ILE A 553 -21.73 24.55 2.59
C ILE A 553 -20.79 23.34 2.57
N GLY A 554 -19.58 23.55 2.05
CA GLY A 554 -18.52 22.53 2.11
C GLY A 554 -17.80 22.51 3.46
N GLN A 555 -17.35 21.32 3.87
CA GLN A 555 -16.55 21.12 5.07
C GLN A 555 -15.07 21.19 4.71
N ASN A 556 -14.39 22.22 5.23
CA ASN A 556 -12.96 22.34 5.01
C ASN A 556 -12.18 21.35 5.88
N PHE A 557 -11.05 20.90 5.38
CA PHE A 557 -10.08 20.08 6.09
C PHE A 557 -8.67 20.58 5.78
N THR A 558 -7.81 20.56 6.79
CA THR A 558 -6.39 20.84 6.64
C THR A 558 -5.59 19.75 7.33
N GLY A 559 -4.58 19.21 6.65
CA GLY A 559 -3.73 18.15 7.18
C GLY A 559 -2.29 18.28 6.69
N THR A 560 -1.37 17.66 7.43
CA THR A 560 0.04 17.51 7.07
C THR A 560 0.42 16.04 7.18
N ASP A 561 1.65 15.68 6.80
CA ASP A 561 2.15 14.31 6.88
C ASP A 561 1.22 13.29 6.17
N ILE A 562 1.29 12.03 6.57
CA ILE A 562 0.45 10.96 6.04
C ILE A 562 -1.05 11.25 6.19
N THR A 563 -1.46 12.04 7.19
CA THR A 563 -2.87 12.41 7.37
C THR A 563 -3.38 13.31 6.26
N GLY A 564 -2.58 14.31 5.86
CA GLY A 564 -2.90 15.18 4.73
C GLY A 564 -2.89 14.40 3.42
N PHE A 565 -1.90 13.53 3.20
CA PHE A 565 -1.84 12.68 2.00
C PHE A 565 -3.04 11.73 1.89
N THR A 566 -3.40 11.08 3.00
CA THR A 566 -4.55 10.16 3.06
C THR A 566 -5.84 10.90 2.76
N ALA A 567 -6.07 12.06 3.40
CA ALA A 567 -7.26 12.87 3.18
C ALA A 567 -7.34 13.37 1.73
N MET A 568 -6.22 13.80 1.14
CA MET A 568 -6.16 14.22 -0.25
C MET A 568 -6.53 13.08 -1.21
N SER A 569 -6.00 11.88 -0.98
CA SER A 569 -6.30 10.69 -1.78
C SER A 569 -7.78 10.27 -1.63
N ASP A 570 -8.31 10.33 -0.41
CA ASP A 570 -9.71 10.02 -0.12
C ASP A 570 -10.67 11.05 -0.75
N ASP A 571 -10.33 12.33 -0.69
CA ASP A 571 -11.14 13.39 -1.26
C ASP A 571 -11.20 13.31 -2.80
N ASP A 572 -10.08 12.96 -3.44
CA ASP A 572 -10.02 12.70 -4.88
C ASP A 572 -10.89 11.49 -5.26
N LEU A 573 -10.85 10.43 -4.46
CA LEU A 573 -11.69 9.25 -4.64
C LEU A 573 -13.19 9.55 -4.54
N HIS A 574 -13.59 10.31 -3.52
CA HIS A 574 -14.98 10.76 -3.36
C HIS A 574 -15.45 11.62 -4.53
N THR A 575 -14.58 12.47 -5.07
CA THR A 575 -14.88 13.29 -6.25
C THR A 575 -15.08 12.41 -7.49
N ILE A 576 -14.22 11.40 -7.71
CA ILE A 576 -14.37 10.41 -8.78
C ILE A 576 -15.73 9.69 -8.63
N GLY A 577 -16.04 9.21 -7.42
CA GLY A 577 -17.30 8.52 -7.12
C GLY A 577 -18.53 9.39 -7.41
N TYR A 578 -18.49 10.66 -7.03
CA TYR A 578 -19.57 11.63 -7.30
C TYR A 578 -19.80 11.83 -8.80
N ILE A 579 -18.73 12.09 -9.57
CA ILE A 579 -18.82 12.34 -11.01
C ILE A 579 -19.32 11.09 -11.74
N HIS A 580 -18.85 9.91 -11.36
CA HIS A 580 -19.33 8.65 -11.93
C HIS A 580 -20.79 8.38 -11.64
N THR A 581 -21.27 8.76 -10.44
CA THR A 581 -22.67 8.56 -10.03
C THR A 581 -23.61 9.44 -10.86
N TYR A 582 -23.22 10.68 -11.13
CA TYR A 582 -24.03 11.68 -11.84
C TYR A 582 -23.57 11.93 -13.28
N GLN A 583 -22.93 10.94 -13.89
CA GLN A 583 -22.32 11.05 -15.22
C GLN A 583 -23.38 11.30 -16.32
N ILE A 584 -23.04 12.15 -17.29
CA ILE A 584 -23.89 12.45 -18.46
C ILE A 584 -23.75 11.31 -19.50
N PRO A 585 -24.84 10.63 -19.91
CA PRO A 585 -24.81 9.62 -20.97
C PRO A 585 -24.42 10.25 -22.31
N GLY A 586 -23.22 9.94 -22.82
CA GLY A 586 -22.75 10.39 -24.14
C GLY A 586 -21.30 10.88 -24.19
N LEU A 587 -20.66 11.15 -23.05
CA LEU A 587 -19.25 11.53 -22.94
C LEU A 587 -18.34 10.29 -22.74
N ARG A 588 -18.28 9.38 -23.71
CA ARG A 588 -17.40 8.19 -23.69
C ARG A 588 -16.44 8.17 -24.87
#